data_AF-A0A2I1FJ75-F1
#
_entry.id   AF-A0A2I1FJ75-F1
#
_cell.length_a   1.000
_cell.length_b   1.000
_cell.length_c   1.000
_cell.angle_alpha   90.00
_cell.angle_beta   90.00
_cell.angle_gamma   90.00
#
_symmetry.space_group_name_H-M   'P 1'
#
loop_
_entity.id
_entity.type
_entity.pdbx_description
1 polymer ?
#
loop_
_entity_poly.entity_id
_entity_poly.type
_entity_poly.pdbx_seq_one_letter_code
_entity_poly.pdbx_strand_id
1 'polypeptide(L)'
;MHSYNSLEKADTIAEIVKKLPLEALDKFCWINSTWYKEIQHEFWRRWKIQVLEYHKLECEREFKMDEVERKYPYDYFMQGLFHQDIENFYTEREIETAKKQKIAENVVPWWEETDAWKLSELLEKNNLFI
;
A
#
# COMPACT_ATOMS: atom_id res chain seq x y z
N MET A 1 -8.55 -24.90 -32.52
CA MET A 1 -9.02 -23.59 -32.03
C MET A 1 -8.93 -23.63 -30.51
N HIS A 2 -7.89 -23.05 -29.92
CA HIS A 2 -7.83 -22.91 -28.46
C HIS A 2 -8.83 -21.81 -28.08
N SER A 3 -9.91 -22.22 -27.42
CA SER A 3 -10.85 -21.32 -26.76
C SER A 3 -10.12 -20.68 -25.58
N TYR A 4 -9.54 -19.51 -25.78
CA TYR A 4 -8.95 -18.73 -24.70
C TYR A 4 -10.05 -18.26 -23.76
N ASN A 5 -10.01 -18.70 -22.51
CA ASN A 5 -10.91 -18.21 -21.47
C ASN A 5 -10.50 -16.78 -21.13
N SER A 6 -11.37 -15.83 -21.42
CA SER A 6 -11.17 -14.40 -21.08
C SER A 6 -11.00 -14.17 -19.57
N LEU A 7 -11.50 -15.09 -18.73
CA LEU A 7 -11.35 -15.07 -17.27
C LEU A 7 -9.91 -15.37 -16.80
N GLU A 8 -9.22 -16.33 -17.41
CA GLU A 8 -7.82 -16.68 -17.05
C GLU A 8 -6.85 -15.51 -17.27
N LYS A 9 -7.17 -14.65 -18.25
CA LYS A 9 -6.40 -13.45 -18.56
C LYS A 9 -6.53 -12.39 -17.47
N ALA A 10 -7.72 -12.21 -16.89
CA ALA A 10 -7.94 -11.23 -15.82
C ALA A 10 -7.25 -11.66 -14.51
N ASP A 11 -7.37 -12.93 -14.13
CA ASP A 11 -6.73 -13.47 -12.93
C ASP A 11 -5.20 -13.35 -13.00
N THR A 12 -4.62 -13.62 -14.17
CA THR A 12 -3.18 -13.48 -14.41
C THR A 12 -2.75 -12.01 -14.31
N ILE A 13 -3.52 -11.08 -14.88
CA ILE A 13 -3.25 -9.64 -14.79
C ILE A 13 -3.33 -9.17 -13.33
N ALA A 14 -4.33 -9.61 -12.56
CA ALA A 14 -4.48 -9.26 -11.15
C ALA A 14 -3.26 -9.71 -10.32
N GLU A 15 -2.76 -10.92 -10.54
CA GLU A 15 -1.55 -11.41 -9.87
C GLU A 15 -0.28 -10.62 -10.23
N ILE A 16 -0.17 -10.13 -11.47
CA ILE A 16 0.93 -9.26 -11.88
C ILE A 16 0.80 -7.89 -11.21
N VAL A 17 -0.38 -7.27 -11.27
CA VAL A 17 -0.66 -5.94 -10.72
C VAL A 17 -0.36 -5.89 -9.22
N LYS A 18 -0.70 -6.94 -8.45
CA LYS A 18 -0.38 -7.05 -7.01
C LYS A 18 1.12 -6.95 -6.71
N LYS A 19 1.98 -7.41 -7.61
CA LYS A 19 3.43 -7.47 -7.41
C LYS A 19 4.15 -6.20 -7.85
N LEU A 20 3.50 -5.33 -8.61
CA LEU A 20 4.12 -4.12 -9.14
C LEU A 20 4.03 -2.95 -8.13
N PRO A 21 5.06 -2.08 -8.10
CA PRO A 21 5.02 -0.84 -7.33
C PRO A 21 4.01 0.14 -7.94
N LEU A 22 3.50 1.06 -7.12
CA LEU A 22 2.44 1.99 -7.53
C LEU A 22 2.87 2.85 -8.73
N GLU A 23 4.14 3.29 -8.81
CA GLU A 23 4.63 4.10 -9.92
C GLU A 23 4.68 3.33 -11.24
N ALA A 24 4.89 2.00 -11.19
CA ALA A 24 4.88 1.17 -12.38
C ALA A 24 3.46 0.96 -12.91
N LEU A 25 2.47 0.82 -12.02
CA LEU A 25 1.08 0.57 -12.39
C LEU A 25 0.49 1.66 -13.29
N ASP A 26 0.87 2.92 -13.07
CA ASP A 26 0.39 4.05 -13.89
C ASP A 26 0.72 3.88 -15.38
N LYS A 27 1.90 3.31 -15.70
CA LYS A 27 2.33 3.08 -17.08
C LYS A 27 1.49 2.01 -17.80
N PHE A 28 0.96 1.05 -17.05
CA PHE A 28 0.23 -0.10 -17.60
C PHE A 28 -1.29 0.15 -17.75
N CYS A 29 -1.82 1.23 -17.18
CA CYS A 29 -3.26 1.50 -17.18
C CYS A 29 -3.86 1.74 -18.57
N TRP A 30 -3.00 2.03 -19.57
CA TRP A 30 -3.39 2.32 -20.95
C TRP A 30 -3.36 1.12 -21.91
N ILE A 31 -2.90 -0.07 -21.47
CA ILE A 31 -2.77 -1.24 -22.35
C ILE A 31 -4.13 -1.67 -22.92
N ASN A 32 -5.10 -1.89 -22.03
CA ASN A 32 -6.49 -2.18 -22.39
C ASN A 32 -7.41 -2.00 -21.16
N SER A 33 -8.72 -2.12 -21.38
CA SER A 33 -9.72 -1.95 -20.34
C SER A 33 -9.66 -2.99 -19.21
N THR A 34 -9.12 -4.20 -19.47
CA THR A 34 -8.92 -5.22 -18.42
C THR A 34 -7.79 -4.80 -17.48
N TRP A 35 -6.64 -4.39 -18.02
CA TRP A 35 -5.53 -3.85 -17.21
C TRP A 35 -5.97 -2.66 -16.37
N TYR A 36 -6.68 -1.71 -16.99
CA TYR A 36 -7.22 -0.55 -16.27
C TYR A 36 -8.08 -0.96 -15.07
N LYS A 37 -9.02 -1.89 -15.24
CA LYS A 37 -9.90 -2.35 -14.15
C LYS A 37 -9.12 -3.01 -13.01
N GLU A 38 -8.21 -3.94 -13.33
CA GLU A 38 -7.43 -4.64 -12.31
C GLU A 38 -6.52 -3.67 -11.53
N ILE A 39 -5.93 -2.69 -12.22
CA ILE A 39 -5.13 -1.63 -11.59
C ILE A 39 -5.98 -0.78 -10.64
N GLN A 40 -7.19 -0.37 -11.06
CA GLN A 40 -8.10 0.39 -10.19
C GLN A 40 -8.54 -0.43 -8.96
N HIS A 41 -8.81 -1.73 -9.14
CA HIS A 41 -9.12 -2.62 -8.02
C HIS A 41 -7.97 -2.73 -7.02
N GLU A 42 -6.73 -2.83 -7.49
CA GLU A 42 -5.57 -2.90 -6.62
C GLU A 42 -5.29 -1.55 -5.92
N PHE A 43 -5.46 -0.41 -6.61
CA PHE A 43 -5.38 0.90 -5.95
C PHE A 43 -6.40 1.02 -4.82
N TRP A 44 -7.65 0.65 -5.09
CA TRP A 44 -8.71 0.66 -4.08
C TRP A 44 -8.39 -0.26 -2.90
N ARG A 45 -7.89 -1.47 -3.18
CA ARG A 45 -7.50 -2.45 -2.16
C ARG A 45 -6.37 -1.90 -1.27
N ARG A 46 -5.31 -1.37 -1.87
CA ARG A 46 -4.16 -0.80 -1.13
C ARG A 46 -4.58 0.42 -0.32
N TRP A 47 -5.39 1.32 -0.89
CA TRP A 47 -5.93 2.48 -0.19
C TRP A 47 -6.79 2.07 1.02
N LYS A 48 -7.69 1.10 0.84
CA LYS A 48 -8.53 0.60 1.93
C LYS A 48 -7.71 0.00 3.07
N ILE A 49 -6.64 -0.73 2.76
CA ILE A 49 -5.73 -1.26 3.78
C ILE A 49 -5.07 -0.12 4.56
N GLN A 50 -4.51 0.88 3.87
CA GLN A 50 -3.86 2.03 4.52
C GLN A 50 -4.82 2.81 5.40
N VAL A 51 -6.04 3.08 4.93
CA VAL A 51 -7.07 3.78 5.72
C VAL A 51 -7.45 3.00 6.98
N LEU A 52 -7.62 1.68 6.87
CA LEU A 52 -7.94 0.83 8.02
C LEU A 52 -6.79 0.75 9.02
N GLU A 53 -5.55 0.70 8.55
CA GLU A 53 -4.37 0.73 9.43
C GLU A 53 -4.25 2.07 10.15
N TYR A 54 -4.46 3.19 9.45
CA TYR A 54 -4.45 4.53 10.04
C TYR A 54 -5.54 4.67 11.11
N HIS A 55 -6.78 4.28 10.78
CA HIS A 55 -7.90 4.32 11.74
C HIS A 55 -7.61 3.45 12.98
N LYS A 56 -6.98 2.28 12.81
CA LYS A 56 -6.60 1.44 13.94
C LYS A 56 -5.58 2.11 14.86
N LEU A 57 -4.60 2.83 14.29
CA LEU A 57 -3.61 3.59 15.05
C LEU A 57 -4.24 4.75 15.81
N GLU A 58 -5.17 5.45 15.19
CA GLU A 58 -5.93 6.54 15.81
C GLU A 58 -6.75 6.05 17.02
N CYS A 59 -7.47 4.93 16.87
CA CYS A 59 -8.16 4.31 18.00
C CYS A 59 -7.20 3.85 19.12
N GLU A 60 -6.01 3.31 18.77
CA GLU A 60 -5.00 2.92 19.76
C GLU A 60 -4.49 4.15 20.54
N ARG A 61 -4.30 5.28 19.85
CA ARG A 61 -3.88 6.55 20.43
C ARG A 61 -4.94 7.09 21.39
N GLU A 62 -6.18 7.19 20.94
CA GLU A 62 -7.31 7.65 21.77
C GLU A 62 -7.47 6.80 23.03
N PHE A 63 -7.40 5.47 22.90
CA PHE A 63 -7.51 4.58 24.04
C PHE A 63 -6.43 4.83 25.11
N LYS A 64 -5.19 5.15 24.70
CA LYS A 64 -4.11 5.48 25.64
C LYS A 64 -4.33 6.83 26.32
N MET A 65 -4.87 7.82 25.61
CA MET A 65 -5.25 9.11 26.20
C MET A 65 -6.33 8.91 27.27
N ASP A 66 -7.40 8.17 26.93
CA ASP A 66 -8.49 7.84 27.86
C ASP A 66 -7.97 7.10 29.11
N GLU A 67 -7.00 6.19 28.96
CA GLU A 67 -6.40 5.48 30.08
C GLU A 67 -5.64 6.42 31.03
N VAL A 68 -4.93 7.41 30.48
CA VAL A 68 -4.24 8.46 31.24
C VAL A 68 -5.26 9.32 31.99
N GLU A 69 -6.30 9.81 31.32
CA GLU A 69 -7.33 10.64 31.94
C GLU A 69 -8.05 9.88 33.07
N ARG A 70 -8.35 8.59 32.88
CA ARG A 70 -8.96 7.75 33.92
C ARG A 70 -8.05 7.53 35.12
N LYS A 71 -6.74 7.43 34.88
CA LYS A 71 -5.73 7.25 35.94
C LYS A 71 -5.48 8.53 36.72
N TYR A 72 -5.59 9.69 36.07
CA TYR A 72 -5.29 11.01 36.61
C TYR A 72 -6.47 11.99 36.49
N PRO A 73 -7.67 11.69 37.02
CA PRO A 73 -8.92 12.39 36.66
C PRO A 73 -8.97 13.89 36.99
N TYR A 74 -8.10 14.39 37.88
CA TYR A 74 -8.03 15.81 38.25
C TYR A 74 -6.60 16.38 38.21
N ASP A 75 -5.64 15.57 37.77
CA ASP A 75 -4.23 15.98 37.69
C ASP A 75 -3.89 16.32 36.24
N TYR A 76 -4.35 17.50 35.81
CA TYR A 76 -4.15 18.00 34.45
C TYR A 76 -2.67 18.16 34.08
N PHE A 77 -1.79 18.36 35.07
CA PHE A 77 -0.35 18.41 34.82
C PHE A 77 0.17 17.04 34.37
N MET A 78 -0.19 15.98 35.11
CA MET A 78 0.19 14.62 34.75
C MET A 78 -0.49 14.16 33.46
N GLN A 79 -1.75 14.51 33.24
CA GLN A 79 -2.43 14.24 31.96
C GLN A 79 -1.67 14.88 30.79
N GLY A 80 -1.38 16.18 30.87
CA GLY A 80 -0.68 16.91 29.81
C GLY A 80 0.70 16.33 29.50
N LEU A 81 1.46 15.95 30.53
CA LEU A 81 2.77 15.33 30.37
C LEU A 81 2.67 14.00 29.59
N PHE A 82 1.77 13.11 30.00
CA PHE A 82 1.63 11.82 29.34
C PHE A 82 0.95 11.91 27.97
N HIS A 83 0.02 12.84 27.78
CA HIS A 83 -0.56 13.10 26.46
C HIS A 83 0.51 13.54 25.47
N GLN A 84 1.43 14.42 25.89
CA GLN A 84 2.56 14.83 25.07
C GLN A 84 3.48 13.65 24.72
N ASP A 85 3.79 12.78 25.67
CA ASP A 85 4.60 11.58 25.42
C ASP A 85 3.89 10.62 24.43
N ILE A 86 2.58 10.45 24.56
CA ILE A 86 1.77 9.66 23.63
C ILE A 86 1.81 10.28 22.23
N GLU A 87 1.55 11.58 22.10
CA GLU A 87 1.60 12.28 20.80
C GLU A 87 2.97 12.12 20.13
N ASN A 88 4.05 12.40 20.86
CA ASN A 88 5.42 12.25 20.35
C ASN A 88 5.67 10.83 19.82
N PHE A 89 5.27 9.80 20.57
CA PHE A 89 5.44 8.41 20.15
C PHE A 89 4.73 8.09 18.82
N TYR A 90 3.48 8.52 18.65
CA TYR A 90 2.74 8.27 17.42
C TYR A 90 3.28 9.09 16.25
N THR A 91 3.67 10.34 16.47
CA THR A 91 4.33 11.16 15.44
C THR A 91 5.65 10.55 14.98
N GLU A 92 6.49 10.06 15.90
CA GLU A 92 7.74 9.37 15.55
C GLU A 92 7.48 8.11 14.70
N ARG A 93 6.46 7.33 15.07
CA ARG A 93 6.05 6.13 14.35
C ARG A 93 5.55 6.44 12.93
N GLU A 94 4.79 7.52 12.76
CA GLU A 94 4.36 8.00 11.45
C GLU A 94 5.56 8.42 10.59
N ILE A 95 6.51 9.17 11.16
CA ILE A 95 7.74 9.58 10.47
C ILE A 95 8.57 8.36 10.06
N GLU A 96 8.73 7.36 10.92
CA GLU A 96 9.45 6.13 10.60
C GLU A 96 8.78 5.35 9.47
N THR A 97 7.45 5.28 9.48
CA THR A 97 6.67 4.61 8.43
C THR A 97 6.82 5.33 7.10
N ALA A 98 6.72 6.66 7.09
CA ALA A 98 6.97 7.47 5.89
C ALA A 98 8.40 7.32 5.38
N LYS A 99 9.42 7.24 6.26
CA LYS A 99 10.80 6.95 5.87
C LYS A 99 10.94 5.58 5.21
N LYS A 100 10.31 4.54 5.75
CA LYS A 100 10.32 3.20 5.17
C LYS A 100 9.62 3.16 3.81
N GLN A 101 8.49 3.84 3.66
CA GLN A 101 7.80 3.99 2.38
C GLN A 101 8.70 4.70 1.36
N LYS A 102 9.29 5.85 1.73
CA LYS A 102 10.23 6.57 0.86
C LYS A 102 11.47 5.76 0.50
N ILE A 103 11.97 4.93 1.42
CA ILE A 103 13.05 3.98 1.10
C ILE A 103 12.53 2.92 0.13
N ALA A 104 11.35 2.33 0.34
CA ALA A 104 10.78 1.36 -0.58
C ALA A 104 10.54 1.96 -1.99
N GLU A 105 10.08 3.20 -2.08
CA GLU A 105 9.96 3.98 -3.33
C GLU A 105 11.34 4.22 -3.98
N ASN A 106 12.33 4.67 -3.21
CA ASN A 106 13.70 4.88 -3.72
C ASN A 106 14.47 3.57 -3.99
N VAL A 107 13.98 2.45 -3.44
CA VAL A 107 14.50 1.09 -3.67
C VAL A 107 13.84 0.48 -4.92
N VAL A 108 12.96 1.20 -5.63
CA VAL A 108 12.61 0.92 -7.02
C VAL A 108 13.79 1.34 -7.93
N PRO A 109 14.34 0.47 -8.79
CA PRO A 109 15.24 -0.63 -8.38
C PRO A 109 16.38 -0.94 -9.39
N TRP A 110 17.32 -1.81 -9.03
CA TRP A 110 18.28 -2.46 -9.95
C TRP A 110 17.64 -3.29 -11.11
N TRP A 111 16.31 -3.24 -11.27
CA TRP A 111 15.55 -3.98 -12.28
C TRP A 111 15.26 -3.17 -13.56
N GLU A 112 15.71 -1.91 -13.70
CA GLU A 112 15.52 -1.15 -14.96
C GLU A 112 16.08 -1.86 -16.21
N GLU A 113 17.12 -2.70 -16.06
CA GLU A 113 17.67 -3.50 -17.18
C GLU A 113 17.15 -4.95 -17.21
N THR A 114 16.76 -5.54 -16.07
CA THR A 114 16.39 -6.97 -16.00
C THR A 114 14.88 -7.23 -16.16
N ASP A 115 14.04 -6.26 -15.79
CA ASP A 115 12.59 -6.43 -15.81
C ASP A 115 11.99 -6.20 -17.18
N ALA A 116 12.53 -5.34 -18.04
CA ALA A 116 12.00 -5.19 -19.41
C ALA A 116 12.08 -6.52 -20.18
N TRP A 117 13.19 -7.26 -20.03
CA TRP A 117 13.36 -8.56 -20.66
C TRP A 117 12.48 -9.64 -20.03
N LYS A 118 12.41 -9.73 -18.68
CA LYS A 118 11.54 -10.70 -17.99
C LYS A 118 10.05 -10.41 -18.15
N LEU A 119 9.64 -9.14 -18.19
CA LEU A 119 8.28 -8.70 -18.50
C LEU A 119 7.94 -9.02 -19.95
N SER A 120 8.85 -8.78 -20.90
CA SER A 120 8.69 -9.23 -22.28
C SER A 120 8.50 -10.74 -22.34
N GLU A 121 9.33 -11.50 -21.63
CA GLU A 121 9.25 -12.96 -21.60
C GLU A 121 7.96 -13.47 -20.93
N LEU A 122 7.47 -12.80 -19.88
CA LEU A 122 6.19 -13.11 -19.21
C LEU A 122 4.99 -12.74 -20.09
N LEU A 123 5.04 -11.61 -20.78
CA LEU A 123 3.99 -11.19 -21.70
C LEU A 123 3.94 -12.09 -22.93
N GLU A 124 5.10 -12.56 -23.43
CA GLU A 124 5.23 -13.55 -24.50
C GLU A 124 4.72 -14.92 -24.04
N LYS A 125 5.19 -15.43 -22.90
CA LYS A 125 4.77 -16.74 -22.35
C LYS A 125 3.27 -16.83 -22.09
N ASN A 126 2.61 -15.71 -21.77
CA ASN A 126 1.19 -15.66 -21.49
C ASN A 126 0.33 -15.15 -22.68
N ASN A 127 0.91 -14.97 -23.88
CA ASN A 127 0.21 -14.42 -25.06
C ASN A 127 -0.56 -13.12 -24.75
N LEU A 128 0.04 -12.25 -23.94
CA LEU A 128 -0.54 -10.98 -23.50
C LEU A 128 -0.19 -9.82 -24.43
N PHE A 129 0.69 -10.03 -25.41
CA PHE A 129 0.91 -9.09 -26.51
C PHE A 129 -0.36 -8.99 -27.37
N ILE A 130 -0.80 -7.75 -27.63
CA ILE A 130 -1.87 -7.42 -28.59
C ILE A 130 -1.22 -7.06 -29.91
#